data_AF-A0A661P7G0-F1
#
_entry.id   AF-A0A661P7G0-F1
#
_cell.length_a   1.000
_cell.length_b   1.000
_cell.length_c   1.000
_cell.angle_alpha   90.00
_cell.angle_beta   90.00
_cell.angle_gamma   90.00
#
_symmetry.space_group_name_H-M   'P 1'
#
loop_
_entity.id
_entity.type
_entity.pdbx_description
1 polymer ?
#
loop_
_entity_poly.entity_id
_entity_poly.type
_entity_poly.pdbx_seq_one_letter_code
_entity_poly.pdbx_strand_id
1 'polypeptide(L)' 'MKSFRKELWFEIPTRRGFINITPQVDACLRESGIEEGLVLCNSMHITSSVFINDDERGLHQDFERWLEQ' A
#
# COMPACT_ATOMS: atom_id res chain seq x y z
N MET A 1 -21.53 11.44 9.81
CA MET A 1 -20.15 11.12 9.39
C MET A 1 -20.10 9.65 9.02
N LYS A 2 -19.84 9.30 7.76
CA LYS A 2 -19.64 7.90 7.36
C LYS A 2 -18.19 7.51 7.67
N SER A 3 -17.96 6.27 8.06
CA SER A 3 -16.63 5.70 8.18
C SER A 3 -16.60 4.33 7.52
N PHE A 4 -15.44 3.96 6.99
CA PHE A 4 -15.20 2.67 6.35
C PHE A 4 -13.87 2.14 6.85
N ARG A 5 -13.78 0.82 7.05
CA ARG A 5 -12.56 0.14 7.50
C ARG A 5 -12.44 -1.19 6.78
N LYS A 6 -11.24 -1.45 6.24
CA LYS A 6 -10.89 -2.72 5.62
C LYS A 6 -9.44 -3.05 5.90
N GLU A 7 -9.16 -4.32 6.20
CA GLU A 7 -7.81 -4.84 6.34
C GLU A 7 -7.40 -5.54 5.05
N LEU A 8 -6.19 -5.28 4.60
CA LEU A 8 -5.57 -5.98 3.47
C LEU A 8 -4.46 -6.86 4.02
N TRP A 9 -4.53 -8.15 3.73
CA TRP A 9 -3.60 -9.16 4.22
C TRP A 9 -2.70 -9.61 3.07
N PHE A 10 -1.40 -9.70 3.34
CA PHE A 10 -0.40 -10.04 2.33
C PHE A 10 0.58 -11.06 2.89
N GLU A 11 0.92 -12.05 2.09
CA GLU A 11 2.00 -13.00 2.33
C GLU A 11 3.02 -12.83 1.19
N ILE A 12 4.24 -12.44 1.55
CA ILE A 12 5.33 -12.26 0.58
C ILE A 12 6.38 -13.36 0.81
N PRO A 13 6.73 -14.13 -0.22
CA PRO A 13 7.61 -15.30 -0.08
C PRO A 13 9.08 -14.92 0.16
N THR A 14 9.44 -13.64 0.03
CA THR A 14 10.78 -13.10 0.18
C THR A 14 10.84 -12.12 1.35
N ARG A 15 12.05 -11.89 1.89
CA ARG A 15 12.27 -10.92 2.99
C ARG A 15 11.79 -9.51 2.64
N ARG A 16 11.92 -9.11 1.37
CA ARG A 16 11.50 -7.82 0.83
C ARG A 16 10.74 -8.02 -0.47
N GLY A 17 9.76 -7.17 -0.72
CA GLY A 17 8.95 -7.18 -1.92
C GLY A 17 8.08 -5.92 -1.98
N PHE A 18 7.79 -5.48 -3.19
CA PHE A 18 6.92 -4.34 -3.47
C PHE A 18 5.62 -4.87 -4.09
N ILE A 19 4.48 -4.46 -3.53
CA ILE A 19 3.15 -4.80 -4.04
C ILE A 19 2.43 -3.51 -4.36
N ASN A 20 1.96 -3.37 -5.59
CA ASN A 20 1.04 -2.29 -5.93
C ASN A 20 -0.35 -2.62 -5.36
N ILE A 21 -0.79 -1.83 -4.37
CA ILE A 21 -2.11 -1.98 -3.71
C ILE A 21 -3.15 -0.96 -4.18
N THR A 22 -2.83 -0.16 -5.21
CA THR A 22 -3.73 0.88 -5.74
C THR A 22 -5.10 0.32 -6.13
N PRO A 23 -5.21 -0.84 -6.81
CA PRO A 23 -6.51 -1.43 -7.15
C PRO A 23 -7.36 -1.81 -5.93
N GLN A 24 -6.72 -2.28 -4.85
CA GLN A 24 -7.38 -2.66 -3.61
C GLN A 24 -7.90 -1.44 -2.86
N VAL A 25 -7.11 -0.35 -2.81
CA VAL A 25 -7.53 0.92 -2.21
C VAL A 25 -8.68 1.55 -3.00
N ASP A 26 -8.63 1.52 -4.33
CA ASP A 26 -9.71 2.00 -5.20
C ASP A 26 -11.01 1.18 -5.03
N ALA A 27 -10.91 -0.13 -4.82
CA ALA A 27 -12.06 -0.96 -4.43
C ALA A 27 -12.65 -0.55 -3.07
N CYS A 28 -11.80 -0.26 -2.07
CA CYS A 28 -12.24 0.25 -0.77
C CYS A 28 -12.99 1.60 -0.91
N LEU A 29 -12.50 2.50 -1.76
CA LEU A 29 -13.16 3.78 -2.03
C LEU A 29 -14.56 3.59 -2.60
N ARG A 30 -14.70 2.76 -3.66
CA ARG A 30 -16.00 2.42 -4.24
C ARG A 30 -16.95 1.79 -3.23
N GLU A 31 -16.48 0.83 -2.45
CA GLU A 31 -17.28 0.12 -1.43
C GLU A 31 -17.73 1.06 -0.30
N SER A 32 -16.90 2.04 0.07
CA SER A 32 -17.21 2.98 1.15
C SER A 32 -18.39 3.90 0.86
N GLY A 33 -18.65 4.21 -0.43
CA GLY A 33 -19.64 5.21 -0.84
C GLY A 33 -19.43 6.60 -0.21
N ILE A 34 -18.18 6.93 0.13
CA ILE A 34 -17.75 8.27 0.57
C ILE A 34 -17.31 9.05 -0.68
N GLU A 35 -17.99 10.15 -0.98
CA GLU A 35 -17.71 10.98 -2.16
C GLU A 35 -16.57 11.97 -1.90
N GLU A 36 -16.55 12.58 -0.70
CA GLU A 36 -15.56 13.59 -0.30
C GLU A 36 -15.06 13.27 1.11
N GLY A 37 -13.74 13.22 1.31
CA GLY A 37 -13.16 12.87 2.60
C GLY A 37 -11.65 12.62 2.58
N LEU A 38 -11.18 11.89 3.59
CA LEU A 38 -9.78 11.50 3.74
C LEU A 38 -9.67 9.98 3.83
N VAL A 39 -8.59 9.43 3.26
CA VAL A 39 -8.24 8.01 3.36
C VAL A 39 -6.92 7.88 4.10
N LEU A 40 -6.93 7.08 5.16
CA LEU A 40 -5.70 6.63 5.82
C LEU A 40 -5.38 5.21 5.34
N CYS A 41 -4.19 5.03 4.78
CA CYS A 41 -3.63 3.72 4.46
C CYS A 41 -2.28 3.58 5.16
N ASN A 42 -2.16 2.63 6.07
CA ASN A 42 -0.94 2.41 6.85
C ASN A 42 -0.64 0.92 6.99
N SER A 43 0.64 0.58 7.17
CA SER A 43 0.98 -0.75 7.64
C SER A 43 0.63 -0.88 9.12
N MET A 44 0.13 -2.05 9.51
CA MET A 44 -0.08 -2.43 10.91
C MET A 44 1.14 -3.17 11.50
N HIS A 45 2.17 -3.45 10.69
CA HIS A 45 3.42 -4.06 11.12
C HIS A 45 4.56 -3.05 11.09
N ILE A 46 5.41 -3.06 12.12
CA ILE A 46 6.54 -2.12 12.26
C ILE A 46 7.70 -2.39 11.28
N THR A 47 7.65 -3.51 10.54
CA THR A 47 8.68 -3.94 9.58
C THR A 47 8.22 -3.84 8.13
N SER A 48 7.13 -3.10 7.85
CA SER A 48 6.65 -2.85 6.49
C SER A 48 6.07 -1.43 6.39
N SER A 49 5.95 -0.94 5.16
CA SER A 49 5.56 0.45 4.88
C SER A 49 4.47 0.50 3.82
N VAL A 50 3.64 1.54 3.90
CA VAL A 50 2.79 1.99 2.81
C VAL A 50 3.35 3.33 2.34
N PHE A 51 3.62 3.45 1.04
CA PHE A 51 4.12 4.67 0.43
C PHE A 51 3.59 4.79 -1.00
N ILE A 52 3.72 5.98 -1.58
CA ILE A 52 3.29 6.26 -2.95
C ILE A 52 4.53 6.59 -3.78
N ASN A 53 4.74 5.85 -4.87
CA ASN A 53 5.74 6.13 -5.88
C ASN A 53 5.34 5.48 -7.22
N ASP A 54 6.15 5.69 -8.25
CA ASP A 54 5.92 5.12 -9.58
C ASP A 54 6.08 3.58 -9.57
N ASP A 55 5.21 2.86 -10.28
CA ASP A 55 5.22 1.39 -10.38
C ASP A 55 6.13 0.95 -11.54
N GLU A 56 7.41 1.28 -11.39
CA GLU A 56 8.45 1.04 -12.39
C GLU A 56 9.48 0.05 -11.86
N ARG A 57 9.83 -0.96 -12.67
CA ARG A 57 10.66 -2.08 -12.23
C ARG A 57 12.09 -1.66 -11.89
N GLY A 58 12.67 -0.73 -12.65
CA GLY A 58 13.98 -0.13 -12.36
C GLY A 58 13.99 0.59 -11.02
N LEU A 59 12.96 1.38 -10.75
CA LEU A 59 12.80 2.10 -9.49
C LEU A 59 12.68 1.14 -8.29
N HIS A 60 11.97 0.02 -8.43
CA HIS A 60 11.94 -1.00 -7.39
C HIS A 60 13.34 -1.57 -7.08
N GLN A 61 14.18 -1.77 -8.11
CA GLN A 61 15.56 -2.22 -7.93
C GLN A 61 16.43 -1.15 -7.28
N ASP A 62 16.22 0.12 -7.62
CA ASP A 62 16.92 1.25 -7.02
C ASP A 62 16.60 1.36 -5.53
N PHE A 63 15.33 1.24 -5.14
CA PHE A 63 14.92 1.19 -3.74
C PHE A 63 15.51 0.00 -2.99
N GLU A 64 15.50 -1.18 -3.60
CA GLU A 64 16.04 -2.40 -2.99
C GLU A 64 17.55 -2.26 -2.69
N ARG A 65 18.29 -1.58 -3.58
CA ARG A 65 19.71 -1.27 -3.38
C ARG A 65 19.94 -0.19 -2.32
N TRP A 66 19.13 0.86 -2.33
CA TRP A 66 19.27 1.97 -1.40
C TRP A 66 18.94 1.57 0.04
N LEU A 67 17.92 0.75 0.24
CA LEU A 67 17.47 0.30 1.56
C LEU A 67 18.37 -0.74 2.24
N GLU A 68 19.33 -1.34 1.51
CA GLU A 68 20.31 -2.28 2.08
C GLU A 68 21.67 -1.64 2.39
N GLN A 69 21.88 -0.38 2.00
CA GLN A 69 23.08 0.37 2.39
C GLN A 69 22.99 0.76 3.86
#